data_AF-A0A954AVN7-F1
#
_entry.id   AF-A0A954AVN7-F1
#
_cell.length_a   1.000
_cell.length_b   1.000
_cell.length_c   1.000
_cell.angle_alpha   90.00
_cell.angle_beta   90.00
_cell.angle_gamma   90.00
#
_symmetry.space_group_name_H-M   'P 1'
#
loop_
_entity.id
_entity.type
_entity.pdbx_description
1 polymer ?
#
loop_
_entity_poly.entity_id
_entity_poly.type
_entity_poly.pdbx_seq_one_letter_code
_entity_poly.pdbx_strand_id
1 'polypeptide(L)'
;MEKRFSSADELLALAAFYVSGHGTEILLEDDCDLEAPEDVRGWLLLDQIHQDYGVESDTMLAGLEAHAPRGAVRLLRDRVSAGTVYVELRRDVRQVQGCRPWSIRQGVRLLLDMKNTRSPAPLRLV
;
A
#
# COMPACT_ATOMS: atom_id res chain seq x y z
N MET A 1 -10.62 -4.41 20.21
CA MET A 1 -9.55 -3.47 19.83
C MET A 1 -8.27 -4.30 19.70
N GLU A 2 -7.51 -4.32 18.60
CA GLU A 2 -7.45 -3.49 17.39
C GLU A 2 -6.99 -4.40 16.23
N LYS A 3 -7.60 -4.32 15.04
CA LYS A 3 -6.99 -4.89 13.83
C LYS A 3 -6.01 -3.86 13.26
N ARG A 4 -4.87 -3.68 13.94
CA ARG A 4 -3.68 -3.07 13.32
C ARG A 4 -3.27 -3.94 12.12
N PHE A 5 -2.56 -3.38 11.13
CA PHE A 5 -1.99 -4.16 10.02
C PHE A 5 -1.45 -5.49 10.55
N SER A 6 -1.93 -6.60 9.98
CA SER A 6 -1.62 -7.93 10.52
C SER A 6 -0.22 -8.39 10.10
N SER A 7 0.38 -7.71 9.13
CA SER A 7 1.75 -7.95 8.63
C SER A 7 2.36 -6.67 8.04
N ALA A 8 3.68 -6.69 7.85
CA ALA A 8 4.40 -5.65 7.09
C ALA A 8 3.93 -5.60 5.63
N ASP A 9 3.55 -6.74 5.05
CA ASP A 9 3.11 -6.85 3.66
C ASP A 9 1.82 -6.07 3.41
N GLU A 10 0.85 -6.13 4.34
CA GLU A 10 -0.37 -5.32 4.27
C GLU A 10 -0.04 -3.81 4.27
N LEU A 11 0.91 -3.40 5.12
CA LEU A 11 1.31 -2.00 5.22
C LEU A 11 2.01 -1.51 3.94
N LEU A 12 2.96 -2.31 3.43
CA LEU A 12 3.71 -2.01 2.21
C LEU A 12 2.80 -1.97 0.99
N ALA A 13 1.87 -2.92 0.89
CA ALA A 13 0.93 -3.00 -0.22
C ALA A 13 0.01 -1.79 -0.31
N LEU A 14 -0.54 -1.39 0.83
CA LEU A 14 -1.38 -0.20 0.87
C LEU A 14 -0.58 1.06 0.57
N ALA A 15 0.60 1.21 1.15
CA ALA A 15 1.45 2.38 0.91
C ALA A 15 1.85 2.51 -0.56
N ALA A 16 2.24 1.41 -1.22
CA ALA A 16 2.65 1.43 -2.62
C ALA A 16 1.48 1.84 -3.52
N PHE A 17 0.28 1.34 -3.22
CA PHE A 17 -0.92 1.74 -3.94
C PHE A 17 -1.24 3.23 -3.80
N TYR A 18 -1.17 3.79 -2.58
CA TYR A 18 -1.36 5.22 -2.37
C TYR A 18 -0.30 6.05 -3.11
N VAL A 19 0.97 5.63 -3.10
CA VAL A 19 2.05 6.30 -3.84
C VAL A 19 1.79 6.27 -5.34
N SER A 20 1.32 5.15 -5.88
CA SER A 20 0.95 5.05 -7.30
C SER A 20 -0.24 5.95 -7.69
N GLY A 21 -1.16 6.23 -6.75
CA GLY A 21 -2.35 7.05 -7.00
C GLY A 21 -2.16 8.55 -6.77
N HIS A 22 -1.34 8.96 -5.81
CA HIS A 22 -1.20 10.35 -5.37
C HIS A 22 0.21 10.92 -5.52
N GLY A 23 1.21 10.11 -5.90
CA GLY A 23 2.61 10.51 -5.86
C GLY A 23 3.18 10.55 -4.44
N THR A 24 4.48 10.33 -4.32
CA THR A 24 5.16 10.11 -3.03
C THR A 24 5.23 11.35 -2.15
N GLU A 25 5.35 12.53 -2.76
CA GLU A 25 5.59 13.81 -2.07
C GLU A 25 4.35 14.26 -1.28
N ILE A 26 3.16 14.09 -1.86
CA ILE A 26 1.86 14.42 -1.24
C ILE A 26 1.59 13.56 0.01
N LEU A 27 2.11 12.35 0.06
CA LEU A 27 1.85 11.42 1.17
C LEU A 27 2.74 11.65 2.41
N LEU A 28 3.77 12.49 2.30
CA LEU A 28 4.72 12.75 3.39
C LEU A 28 4.49 14.10 4.08
N GLU A 29 3.68 14.99 3.51
CA GLU A 29 3.36 16.28 4.14
C GLU A 29 2.56 16.07 5.45
N ASP A 30 2.94 16.81 6.50
CA ASP A 30 2.43 16.59 7.86
C ASP A 30 0.94 16.95 8.02
N ASP A 31 0.43 17.84 7.15
CA ASP A 31 -0.92 18.40 7.16
C ASP A 31 -1.84 17.78 6.09
N CYS A 32 -1.41 16.74 5.39
CA CYS A 32 -2.27 16.07 4.42
C CYS A 32 -3.36 15.25 5.14
N ASP A 33 -4.51 15.88 5.34
CA ASP A 33 -5.79 15.19 5.34
C ASP A 33 -5.92 14.47 4.00
N LEU A 34 -5.41 13.24 3.92
CA LEU A 34 -5.63 12.38 2.76
C LEU A 34 -7.14 12.27 2.60
N GLU A 35 -7.69 13.01 1.63
CA GLU A 35 -9.11 13.09 1.37
C GLU A 35 -9.66 11.68 1.12
N ALA A 36 -10.95 11.49 1.39
CA ALA A 36 -11.57 10.18 1.32
C ALA A 36 -11.38 9.59 -0.09
N PRO A 37 -10.96 8.31 -0.19
CA PRO A 37 -10.40 7.68 -1.40
C PRO A 37 -11.45 7.27 -2.44
N GLU A 38 -12.46 8.11 -2.72
CA GLU A 38 -13.50 7.81 -3.71
C GLU A 38 -12.90 7.63 -5.14
N ASP A 39 -11.71 8.21 -5.35
CA ASP A 39 -10.99 8.29 -6.63
C ASP A 39 -9.75 7.38 -6.75
N VAL A 40 -9.37 6.61 -5.73
CA VAL A 40 -8.15 5.78 -5.82
C VAL A 40 -8.50 4.41 -6.39
N ARG A 41 -8.48 4.32 -7.73
CA ARG A 41 -8.66 3.07 -8.48
C ARG A 41 -7.65 3.03 -9.61
N GLY A 42 -7.00 1.90 -9.80
CA GLY A 42 -5.97 1.82 -10.83
C GLY A 42 -5.48 0.41 -11.09
N TRP A 43 -4.86 0.27 -12.26
CA TRP A 43 -4.03 -0.89 -12.57
C TRP A 43 -2.65 -0.68 -11.96
N LEU A 44 -2.23 -1.62 -11.13
CA LEU A 44 -0.87 -1.74 -10.64
C LEU A 44 -0.12 -2.76 -11.48
N LEU A 45 1.07 -2.37 -11.94
CA LEU A 45 2.07 -3.26 -12.52
C LEU A 45 3.01 -3.66 -11.38
N LEU A 46 2.91 -4.90 -10.92
CA LEU A 46 3.70 -5.40 -9.78
C LEU A 46 5.20 -5.33 -10.07
N ASP A 47 5.61 -5.60 -11.30
CA ASP A 47 7.01 -5.50 -11.73
C ASP A 47 7.54 -4.06 -11.66
N GLN A 48 6.68 -3.06 -11.94
CA GLN A 48 7.05 -1.65 -11.82
C GLN A 48 7.27 -1.27 -10.34
N ILE A 49 6.39 -1.73 -9.45
CA ILE A 49 6.54 -1.55 -8.00
C ILE A 49 7.85 -2.19 -7.51
N HIS A 50 8.16 -3.39 -7.99
CA HIS A 50 9.42 -4.06 -7.68
C HIS A 50 10.63 -3.23 -8.13
N GLN A 51 10.61 -2.72 -9.36
CA GLN A 51 11.70 -1.88 -9.87
C GLN A 51 11.85 -0.56 -9.08
N ASP A 52 10.74 0.07 -8.71
CA ASP A 52 10.74 1.38 -8.06
C ASP A 52 11.09 1.32 -6.57
N TYR A 53 10.69 0.24 -5.88
CA TYR A 53 10.75 0.15 -4.42
C TYR A 53 11.42 -1.13 -3.88
N GLY A 54 11.77 -2.08 -4.74
CA GLY A 54 12.37 -3.36 -4.33
C GLY A 54 11.40 -4.31 -3.60
N VAL A 55 10.10 -4.11 -3.76
CA VAL A 55 9.08 -5.00 -3.16
C VAL A 55 8.78 -6.13 -4.13
N GLU A 56 8.91 -7.38 -3.68
CA GLU A 56 8.58 -8.55 -4.50
C GLU A 56 7.09 -8.58 -4.88
N SER A 57 6.80 -9.00 -6.11
CA SER A 57 5.43 -9.09 -6.64
C SER A 57 4.53 -9.97 -5.77
N ASP A 58 5.05 -11.07 -5.23
CA ASP A 58 4.31 -11.96 -4.32
C ASP A 58 3.98 -11.29 -2.99
N THR A 59 4.91 -10.53 -2.42
CA THR A 59 4.69 -9.74 -1.19
C THR A 59 3.61 -8.69 -1.41
N MET A 60 3.68 -7.98 -2.54
CA MET A 60 2.69 -6.97 -2.92
C MET A 60 1.29 -7.59 -3.07
N LEU A 61 1.20 -8.73 -3.77
CA LEU A 61 -0.04 -9.43 -4.01
C LEU A 61 -0.65 -9.99 -2.71
N ALA A 62 0.17 -10.61 -1.85
CA ALA A 62 -0.27 -11.14 -0.56
C ALA A 62 -0.81 -10.03 0.35
N GLY A 63 -0.12 -8.88 0.41
CA GLY A 63 -0.56 -7.71 1.15
C GLY A 63 -1.91 -7.19 0.66
N LEU A 64 -2.04 -6.99 -0.67
CA LEU A 64 -3.30 -6.57 -1.29
C LEU A 64 -4.45 -7.54 -0.99
N GLU A 65 -4.21 -8.85 -1.14
CA GLU A 65 -5.21 -9.89 -0.91
C GLU A 65 -5.70 -9.94 0.53
N ALA A 66 -4.84 -9.62 1.50
CA ALA A 66 -5.25 -9.54 2.90
C ALA A 66 -6.22 -8.37 3.19
N HIS A 67 -6.24 -7.32 2.35
CA HIS A 67 -7.22 -6.24 2.45
C HIS A 67 -8.60 -6.61 1.87
N ALA A 68 -8.67 -7.54 0.91
CA ALA A 68 -9.89 -7.84 0.16
C ALA A 68 -11.02 -8.45 1.03
N PRO A 69 -10.79 -9.46 1.90
CA PRO A 69 -11.82 -10.02 2.78
C PRO A 69 -12.43 -9.01 3.76
N ARG A 70 -11.73 -7.90 4.01
CA ARG A 70 -12.17 -6.84 4.93
C ARG A 70 -13.08 -5.83 4.23
N GLY A 71 -13.25 -5.93 2.91
CA GLY A 71 -14.09 -5.04 2.11
C GLY A 71 -13.50 -3.63 1.91
N ALA A 72 -12.22 -3.45 2.25
CA ALA A 72 -11.50 -2.19 2.04
C ALA A 72 -11.07 -2.03 0.58
N VAL A 73 -10.67 -3.14 -0.05
CA VAL A 73 -10.13 -3.20 -1.41
C VAL A 73 -10.91 -4.24 -2.23
N ARG A 74 -11.17 -3.95 -3.51
CA ARG A 74 -11.53 -4.94 -4.52
C ARG A 74 -10.32 -5.18 -5.44
N LEU A 75 -9.99 -6.44 -5.67
CA LEU A 75 -8.90 -6.86 -6.56
C LEU A 75 -9.45 -7.59 -7.79
N LEU A 76 -8.89 -7.29 -8.95
CA LEU A 76 -9.07 -8.07 -10.17
C LEU A 76 -7.71 -8.32 -10.80
N ARG A 77 -7.38 -9.58 -11.10
CA ARG A 77 -6.16 -9.91 -11.82
C ARG A 77 -6.41 -9.79 -13.33
N ASP A 78 -5.46 -9.23 -14.05
CA ASP A 78 -5.48 -9.29 -15.52
C ASP A 78 -5.31 -10.76 -15.94
N ARG A 79 -6.13 -11.18 -16.91
CA ARG A 79 -6.08 -12.55 -17.46
C ARG A 79 -4.97 -12.74 -18.49
N VAL A 80 -4.41 -11.64 -18.99
CA VAL A 80 -3.35 -11.64 -20.00
C VAL A 80 -1.98 -11.46 -19.36
N SER A 81 -1.87 -10.57 -18.36
CA SER A 81 -0.62 -10.28 -17.66
C SER A 81 -0.71 -10.68 -16.18
N ALA A 82 0.05 -11.70 -15.78
CA ALA A 82 0.08 -12.18 -14.40
C ALA A 82 0.62 -11.13 -13.40
N GLY A 83 1.44 -10.18 -13.87
CA GLY A 83 2.00 -9.09 -13.08
C GLY A 83 1.12 -7.84 -12.99
N THR A 84 -0.12 -7.89 -13.51
CA THR A 84 -1.01 -6.72 -13.59
C THR A 84 -2.26 -6.94 -12.74
N VAL A 85 -2.47 -6.08 -11.75
CA VAL A 85 -3.57 -6.18 -10.78
C VAL A 85 -4.34 -4.87 -10.74
N TYR A 86 -5.64 -4.93 -10.99
CA TYR A 86 -6.54 -3.81 -10.74
C TYR A 86 -6.92 -3.77 -9.27
N VAL A 87 -6.76 -2.60 -8.67
CA VAL A 87 -7.04 -2.34 -7.27
C VAL A 87 -8.04 -1.18 -7.19
N GLU A 88 -9.15 -1.39 -6.49
CA GLU A 88 -10.17 -0.38 -6.23
C GLU A 88 -10.39 -0.26 -4.72
N LEU A 89 -10.18 0.94 -4.17
CA LEU A 89 -10.59 1.23 -2.79
C LEU A 89 -12.10 1.44 -2.74
N ARG A 90 -12.78 0.58 -1.99
CA ARG A 90 -14.24 0.63 -1.82
C ARG A 90 -14.66 1.49 -0.64
N ARG A 91 -13.78 1.59 0.35
CA ARG A 91 -13.96 2.31 1.60
C ARG A 91 -12.59 2.76 2.05
N ASP A 92 -12.56 3.82 2.85
CA ASP A 92 -11.34 4.24 3.51
C ASP A 92 -10.77 3.09 4.36
N VAL A 93 -9.59 2.59 3.98
CA VAL A 93 -8.92 1.49 4.67
C VAL A 93 -8.64 1.88 6.13
N ARG A 94 -8.44 3.17 6.41
CA ARG A 94 -8.31 3.71 7.77
C ARG A 94 -9.58 3.46 8.58
N GLN A 95 -10.75 3.71 8.01
CA GLN A 95 -12.03 3.50 8.69
C GLN A 95 -12.39 2.02 8.83
N VAL A 96 -12.13 1.22 7.79
CA VAL A 96 -12.46 -0.22 7.80
C VAL A 96 -11.53 -1.02 8.72
N GLN A 97 -10.27 -0.64 8.79
CA GLN A 97 -9.26 -1.38 9.56
C GLN A 97 -8.89 -0.67 10.87
N GLY A 98 -9.41 0.53 11.13
CA GLY A 98 -9.04 1.33 12.29
C GLY A 98 -7.60 1.85 12.22
N CYS A 99 -7.04 1.98 11.02
CA CYS A 99 -5.70 2.54 10.85
C CYS A 99 -5.73 4.03 11.12
N ARG A 100 -4.63 4.54 11.70
CA ARG A 100 -4.46 5.98 11.87
C ARG A 100 -3.78 6.54 10.62
N PRO A 101 -4.02 7.80 10.24
CA PRO A 101 -3.44 8.40 9.03
C PRO A 101 -1.92 8.24 8.90
N TRP A 102 -1.19 8.21 10.03
CA TRP A 102 0.26 8.00 10.05
C TRP A 102 0.72 6.58 9.69
N SER A 103 -0.16 5.56 9.74
CA SER A 103 0.25 4.20 9.39
C SER A 103 0.59 4.08 7.90
N ILE A 104 -0.21 4.70 7.03
CA ILE A 104 0.11 4.77 5.59
C ILE A 104 1.44 5.49 5.39
N ARG A 105 1.68 6.60 6.11
CA ARG A 105 2.96 7.33 6.08
C ARG A 105 4.15 6.48 6.51
N GLN A 106 3.99 5.64 7.53
CA GLN A 106 5.03 4.68 7.92
C GLN A 106 5.33 3.69 6.79
N GLY A 107 4.30 3.17 6.11
CA GLY A 107 4.49 2.33 4.92
C GLY A 107 5.19 3.06 3.77
N VAL A 108 4.85 4.34 3.51
CA VAL A 108 5.51 5.14 2.47
C VAL A 108 6.98 5.40 2.81
N ARG A 109 7.28 5.74 4.07
CA ARG A 109 8.68 5.87 4.55
C ARG A 109 9.44 4.57 4.35
N LEU A 110 8.82 3.43 4.66
CA LEU A 110 9.44 2.12 4.44
C LEU A 110 9.76 1.84 2.98
N LEU A 111 8.84 2.14 2.07
CA LEU A 111 9.08 1.98 0.63
C LEU A 111 10.24 2.87 0.16
N LEU A 112 10.35 4.09 0.69
CA LEU A 112 11.44 4.98 0.35
C LEU A 112 12.77 4.53 0.95
N ASP A 113 12.76 4.01 2.17
CA ASP A 113 13.94 3.40 2.78
C ASP A 113 14.37 2.19 1.94
N MET A 114 13.45 1.33 1.49
CA MET A 114 13.79 0.20 0.61
C MET A 114 14.35 0.66 -0.75
N LYS A 115 13.79 1.72 -1.34
CA LYS A 115 14.30 2.34 -2.56
C LYS A 115 15.71 2.93 -2.40
N ASN A 116 15.94 3.65 -1.30
CA ASN A 116 17.18 4.39 -1.05
C ASN A 116 18.28 3.52 -0.43
N THR A 117 17.92 2.42 0.21
CA THR A 117 18.83 1.54 0.94
C THR A 117 18.73 0.13 0.38
N ARG A 118 19.70 -0.30 -0.44
CA ARG A 118 19.96 -1.74 -0.69
C ARG A 118 20.49 -2.49 0.56
N SER A 119 20.21 -1.98 1.77
CA SER A 119 20.53 -2.58 3.06
C SER A 119 19.55 -2.05 4.11
N PRO A 120 18.62 -2.86 4.64
CA PRO A 120 17.56 -2.35 5.50
C PRO A 120 18.11 -2.02 6.89
N ALA A 121 17.83 -0.80 7.37
CA ALA A 121 17.87 -0.52 8.80
C ALA A 121 16.67 -1.22 9.48
N PRO A 122 16.85 -1.83 10.67
CA PRO A 122 15.80 -2.63 11.29
C PRO A 122 14.63 -1.75 11.75
N LEU A 123 13.44 -2.15 11.32
CA LEU A 123 12.16 -1.61 11.74
C LEU A 123 11.96 -1.73 13.26
N ARG A 124 11.68 -0.61 13.93
CA ARG A 124 11.04 -0.62 15.24
C ARG A 124 9.53 -0.53 15.06
N LEU A 125 8.86 -1.67 15.23
CA LEU A 125 7.40 -1.71 15.41
C LEU A 125 7.08 -1.17 16.81
N VAL A 126 6.23 -0.13 16.89
CA VAL A 126 5.76 0.49 18.15
C VAL A 126 4.27 0.26 18.32
#